data_AF-A0A3Q0IVE1-F1
#
_entry.id   AF-A0A3Q0IVE1-F1
#
_cell.length_a   1.000
_cell.length_b   1.000
_cell.length_c   1.000
_cell.angle_alpha   90.00
_cell.angle_beta   90.00
_cell.angle_gamma   90.00
#
_symmetry.space_group_name_H-M   'P 1'
#
loop_
_entity.id
_entity.type
_entity.pdbx_description
1 polymer ?
#
loop_
_entity_poly.entity_id
_entity_poly.type
_entity_poly.pdbx_seq_one_letter_code
_entity_poly.pdbx_strand_id
1 'polypeptide(L)'
;MIYIPRPDYASLSYIWTELLFSYPSVSRQFNCSTLAKLSDGYTVGTILKVVREVMTCKRVLQLRIQALTHQELLNVLSRHDPVYKEEEEAFELWYAKTPLGRRKQRAYELEQELKQMENATASMGKKK
;
A
#
# COMPACT_ATOMS: atom_id res chain seq x y z
N MET A 1 6.26 8.23 -19.62
CA MET A 1 6.70 7.76 -18.29
C MET A 1 5.47 7.44 -17.47
N ILE A 2 5.35 6.22 -16.95
CA ILE A 2 4.21 5.81 -16.13
C ILE A 2 4.66 5.85 -14.68
N TYR A 3 4.00 6.67 -13.86
CA TYR A 3 4.25 6.70 -12.42
C TYR A 3 3.54 5.53 -11.76
N ILE A 4 4.31 4.71 -11.03
CA ILE A 4 3.79 3.64 -10.19
C ILE A 4 3.88 4.15 -8.75
N PRO A 5 2.75 4.55 -8.14
CA PRO A 5 2.75 5.04 -6.77
C PRO A 5 3.07 3.92 -5.79
N ARG A 6 3.43 4.30 -4.56
CA ARG A 6 3.50 3.35 -3.46
C ARG A 6 2.12 2.72 -3.21
N PRO A 7 2.09 1.45 -2.74
CA PRO A 7 0.84 0.82 -2.37
C PRO A 7 0.21 1.57 -1.21
N ASP A 8 -1.08 1.87 -1.32
CA ASP A 8 -1.86 2.40 -0.21
C ASP A 8 -2.14 1.29 0.82
N TYR A 9 -2.68 1.66 1.98
CA TYR A 9 -3.04 0.70 3.02
C TYR A 9 -3.95 -0.42 2.51
N ALA A 10 -4.94 -0.10 1.66
CA ALA A 10 -5.85 -1.11 1.12
C ALA A 10 -5.12 -2.07 0.18
N SER A 11 -4.25 -1.55 -0.70
CA SER A 11 -3.39 -2.39 -1.55
C SER A 11 -2.44 -3.25 -0.72
N LEU A 12 -1.82 -2.71 0.32
CA LEU A 12 -0.94 -3.47 1.22
C LEU A 12 -1.70 -4.61 1.89
N SER A 13 -2.86 -4.32 2.46
CA SER A 13 -3.77 -5.32 3.03
C SER A 13 -4.06 -6.44 2.03
N TYR A 14 -4.45 -6.06 0.81
CA TYR A 14 -4.77 -7.01 -0.26
C TYR A 14 -3.55 -7.85 -0.68
N ILE A 15 -2.40 -7.22 -0.87
CA ILE A 15 -1.15 -7.89 -1.25
C ILE A 15 -0.73 -8.90 -0.19
N TRP A 16 -0.75 -8.51 1.09
CA TRP A 16 -0.44 -9.43 2.18
C TRP A 16 -1.41 -10.61 2.23
N THR A 17 -2.71 -10.37 2.06
CA THR A 17 -3.68 -11.46 1.99
C THR A 17 -3.40 -12.39 0.83
N GLU A 18 -3.24 -11.89 -0.40
CA GLU A 18 -2.98 -12.72 -1.59
C GLU A 18 -1.71 -13.55 -1.44
N LEU A 19 -0.62 -12.93 -0.99
CA LEU A 19 0.67 -13.60 -0.86
C LEU A 19 0.68 -14.68 0.21
N LEU A 20 0.10 -14.40 1.39
CA LEU A 20 0.07 -15.37 2.48
C LEU A 20 -0.98 -16.46 2.23
N PHE A 21 -2.11 -16.11 1.63
CA PHE A 21 -3.21 -17.04 1.38
C PHE A 21 -3.01 -17.93 0.15
N SER A 22 -2.04 -17.62 -0.69
CA SER A 22 -1.50 -18.54 -1.69
C SER A 22 -1.00 -19.85 -1.07
N TYR A 23 -0.55 -19.82 0.20
CA TYR A 23 -0.11 -21.00 0.93
C TYR A 23 -1.27 -21.66 1.67
N PRO A 24 -1.63 -22.92 1.36
CA PRO A 24 -2.77 -23.60 2.00
C PRO A 24 -2.62 -23.83 3.50
N SER A 25 -1.37 -23.79 4.01
CA SER A 25 -1.06 -24.05 5.42
C SER A 25 -1.17 -22.79 6.30
N VAL A 26 -1.39 -21.61 5.70
CA VAL A 26 -1.59 -20.37 6.46
C VAL A 26 -3.05 -20.25 6.86
N SER A 27 -3.30 -19.96 8.15
CA SER A 27 -4.65 -19.75 8.67
C SER A 27 -5.33 -18.55 8.01
N ARG A 28 -6.57 -18.73 7.55
CA ARG A 28 -7.42 -17.65 7.00
C ARG A 28 -7.81 -16.59 8.03
N GLN A 29 -7.63 -16.87 9.31
CA GLN A 29 -7.87 -15.91 10.40
C GLN A 29 -6.65 -15.01 10.67
N PHE A 30 -5.55 -15.17 9.93
CA PHE A 30 -4.36 -14.35 10.10
C PHE A 30 -4.66 -12.87 9.79
N ASN A 31 -4.46 -11.99 10.77
CA ASN A 31 -4.76 -10.57 10.64
C ASN A 31 -3.72 -9.87 9.76
N CYS A 32 -4.07 -9.65 8.49
CA CYS A 32 -3.23 -8.93 7.52
C CYS A 32 -3.31 -7.40 7.67
N SER A 33 -4.39 -6.88 8.27
CA SER A 33 -4.60 -5.44 8.50
C SER A 33 -3.53 -4.82 9.40
N THR A 34 -3.16 -5.49 10.49
CA THR A 34 -2.09 -5.03 11.38
C THR A 34 -0.74 -5.01 10.65
N LEU A 35 -0.48 -6.01 9.82
CA LEU A 35 0.74 -6.10 9.03
C LEU A 35 0.80 -5.00 7.96
N ALA A 36 -0.32 -4.68 7.33
CA ALA A 36 -0.44 -3.58 6.38
C ALA A 36 -0.11 -2.22 7.03
N LYS A 37 -0.54 -1.96 8.26
CA LYS A 37 -0.18 -0.73 8.99
C LYS A 37 1.32 -0.66 9.31
N LEU A 38 1.91 -1.78 9.72
CA LEU A 38 3.32 -1.86 10.11
C LEU A 38 4.27 -1.87 8.91
N SER A 39 3.77 -2.24 7.73
CA SER A 39 4.51 -2.21 6.47
C SER A 39 4.29 -0.93 5.67
N ASP A 40 3.68 0.09 6.28
CA ASP A 40 3.66 1.42 5.67
C ASP A 40 5.09 1.96 5.54
N GLY A 41 5.40 2.52 4.38
CA GLY A 41 6.75 2.91 3.98
C GLY A 41 7.49 1.87 3.13
N TYR A 42 7.01 0.63 3.03
CA TYR A 42 7.68 -0.39 2.22
C TYR A 42 7.09 -0.52 0.81
N THR A 43 7.95 -0.89 -0.15
CA THR A 43 7.50 -1.20 -1.50
C THR A 43 6.90 -2.60 -1.58
N VAL A 44 6.03 -2.85 -2.57
CA VAL A 44 5.50 -4.19 -2.88
C VAL A 44 6.63 -5.19 -3.14
N GLY A 45 7.71 -4.74 -3.78
CA GLY A 45 8.90 -5.56 -4.03
C GLY A 45 9.58 -6.03 -2.74
N THR A 46 9.66 -5.17 -1.71
CA THR A 46 10.19 -5.54 -0.40
C THR A 46 9.31 -6.58 0.28
N ILE A 47 7.98 -6.38 0.25
CA ILE A 47 7.02 -7.34 0.84
C ILE A 47 7.14 -8.72 0.19
N LEU A 48 7.27 -8.78 -1.13
CA LEU A 48 7.49 -10.03 -1.86
C LEU A 48 8.77 -10.75 -1.43
N LYS A 49 9.86 -10.00 -1.19
CA LYS A 49 11.12 -10.56 -0.69
C LYS A 49 10.97 -11.12 0.72
N VAL A 50 10.33 -10.34 1.62
CA VAL A 50 10.07 -10.75 3.01
C VAL A 50 9.26 -12.03 3.07
N VAL A 51 8.17 -12.14 2.29
CA VAL A 51 7.35 -13.37 2.25
C VAL A 51 8.19 -14.55 1.77
N ARG A 52 9.00 -14.39 0.73
CA ARG A 52 9.85 -15.48 0.21
C ARG A 52 10.93 -15.92 1.22
N GLU A 53 11.49 -14.98 1.97
CA GLU A 53 12.50 -15.29 2.98
C GLU A 53 11.90 -16.02 4.19
N VAL A 54 10.70 -15.66 4.62
CA VAL A 54 10.01 -16.34 5.74
C VAL A 54 9.42 -17.69 5.31
N MET A 55 8.79 -17.75 4.13
CA MET A 55 8.09 -18.93 3.62
C MET A 55 9.04 -19.92 2.93
N THR A 56 10.09 -20.32 3.64
CA THR A 56 10.98 -21.41 3.20
C THR A 56 10.26 -22.76 3.20
N CYS A 57 10.76 -23.74 2.44
CA CYS A 57 10.17 -25.08 2.40
C CYS A 57 10.05 -25.71 3.81
N LYS A 58 11.07 -25.52 4.65
CA LYS A 58 11.04 -25.97 6.05
C LYS A 58 9.92 -25.28 6.83
N ARG A 59 9.79 -23.96 6.71
CA ARG A 59 8.78 -23.20 7.44
C ARG A 59 7.37 -23.58 7.00
N VAL A 60 7.14 -23.72 5.69
CA VAL A 60 5.84 -24.11 5.12
C VAL A 60 5.36 -25.46 5.68
N LEU A 61 6.24 -26.45 5.81
CA LEU A 61 5.91 -27.74 6.44
C LEU A 61 5.56 -27.59 7.93
N GLN A 62 6.28 -26.71 8.64
CA GLN A 62 6.05 -26.45 10.06
C GLN A 62 4.75 -25.70 10.34
N LEU A 63 4.14 -25.01 9.37
CA LEU A 63 2.89 -24.26 9.56
C LEU A 63 1.72 -25.11 10.05
N ARG A 64 1.73 -26.42 9.76
CA ARG A 64 0.72 -27.37 10.25
C ARG A 64 0.81 -27.63 11.76
N ILE A 65 1.99 -27.43 12.35
CA ILE A 65 2.27 -27.69 13.77
C ILE A 65 2.36 -26.37 14.54
N GLN A 66 3.04 -25.38 13.96
CA GLN A 66 3.27 -24.06 14.53
C GLN A 66 2.77 -22.99 13.56
N ALA A 67 1.70 -22.29 13.94
CA ALA A 67 1.11 -21.22 13.15
C ALA A 67 2.12 -20.11 12.81
N LEU A 68 1.87 -19.40 11.71
CA LEU A 68 2.64 -18.22 11.32
C LEU A 68 2.39 -17.08 12.31
N THR A 69 3.47 -16.47 12.80
CA THR A 69 3.38 -15.31 13.69
C THR A 69 3.74 -14.02 12.95
N HIS A 70 3.14 -12.89 13.34
CA HIS A 70 3.46 -11.58 12.77
C HIS A 70 4.93 -11.19 12.99
N GLN A 71 5.50 -11.59 14.13
CA GLN A 71 6.88 -11.28 14.49
C GLN A 71 7.90 -11.86 13.49
N GLU A 72 7.66 -13.06 12.96
CA GLU A 72 8.54 -13.67 11.96
C GLU A 72 8.65 -12.80 10.70
N LEU A 73 7.53 -12.26 10.22
CA LEU A 73 7.49 -11.37 9.06
C LEU A 73 8.13 -10.01 9.39
N LEU A 74 7.82 -9.44 10.56
CA LEU A 74 8.36 -8.14 10.98
C LEU A 74 9.87 -8.18 11.22
N ASN A 75 10.41 -9.28 11.75
CA ASN A 75 11.83 -9.45 11.99
C ASN A 75 12.65 -9.47 10.69
N VAL A 76 12.05 -9.95 9.59
CA VAL A 76 12.68 -9.91 8.27
C VAL A 76 12.45 -8.54 7.63
N LEU A 77 11.24 -7.99 7.75
CA LEU A 77 10.89 -6.67 7.23
C LEU A 77 11.81 -5.58 7.78
N SER A 78 12.14 -5.62 9.08
CA SER A 78 13.00 -4.64 9.74
C SER A 78 14.46 -4.65 9.28
N ARG A 79 14.88 -5.66 8.51
CA ARG A 79 16.22 -5.72 7.90
C ARG A 79 16.29 -4.98 6.58
N HIS A 80 15.15 -4.60 6.02
CA HIS A 80 15.07 -3.85 4.78
C HIS A 80 14.88 -2.37 5.06
N ASP A 81 15.43 -1.54 4.18
CA ASP A 81 15.26 -0.10 4.28
C ASP A 81 13.84 0.29 3.82
N PRO A 82 13.10 1.06 4.62
CA PRO A 82 11.84 1.66 4.20
C PRO A 82 12.12 2.81 3.20
N VAL A 83 11.13 3.13 2.37
CA VAL A 83 11.15 4.34 1.56
C VAL A 83 10.82 5.51 2.47
N TYR A 84 11.75 6.46 2.58
CA TYR A 84 11.57 7.62 3.44
C TYR A 84 10.64 8.65 2.81
N LYS A 85 9.96 9.42 3.66
CA LYS A 85 8.97 10.42 3.22
C LYS A 85 9.60 11.49 2.34
N GLU A 86 10.84 11.86 2.64
CA GLU A 86 11.62 12.86 1.92
C GLU A 86 11.95 12.39 0.48
N GLU A 87 12.23 11.11 0.30
CA GLU A 87 12.49 10.53 -1.03
C GLU A 87 11.23 10.53 -1.89
N GLU A 88 10.09 10.22 -1.27
CA GLU A 88 8.79 10.25 -1.94
C GLU A 88 8.42 11.68 -2.35
N GLU A 89 8.53 12.64 -1.44
CA GLU A 89 8.26 14.06 -1.73
C GLU A 89 9.16 14.61 -2.84
N ALA A 90 10.46 14.27 -2.81
CA ALA A 90 11.40 14.65 -3.86
C ALA A 90 10.98 14.08 -5.22
N PHE A 91 10.52 12.83 -5.26
CA PHE A 91 10.02 12.20 -6.46
C PHE A 91 8.74 12.88 -6.97
N GLU A 92 7.79 13.19 -6.08
CA GLU A 92 6.55 13.87 -6.46
C GLU A 92 6.79 15.27 -7.02
N LEU A 93 7.69 16.04 -6.40
CA LEU A 93 8.12 17.36 -6.87
C LEU A 93 8.76 17.28 -8.25
N TRP A 94 9.56 16.25 -8.50
CA TRP A 94 10.13 16.00 -9.82
C TRP A 94 9.05 15.59 -10.82
N TYR A 95 8.13 14.69 -10.43
CA TYR A 95 7.06 14.19 -11.29
C TYR A 95 6.10 15.32 -11.71
N ALA A 96 5.81 16.27 -10.82
CA ALA A 96 5.00 17.45 -11.09
C ALA A 96 5.56 18.32 -12.22
N LYS A 97 6.89 18.33 -12.43
CA LYS A 97 7.53 19.09 -13.54
C LYS A 97 7.30 18.44 -14.91
N THR A 98 7.02 17.13 -14.93
CA THR A 98 6.79 16.38 -16.17
C THR A 98 5.50 16.83 -16.87
N PRO A 99 5.38 16.71 -18.21
CA PRO A 99 4.14 17.02 -18.91
C PRO A 99 2.93 16.22 -18.42
N LEU A 100 3.14 14.97 -18.00
CA LEU A 100 2.12 14.10 -17.43
C LEU A 100 1.69 14.55 -16.02
N GLY A 101 2.64 14.90 -15.17
CA GLY A 101 2.37 15.50 -13.86
C GLY A 101 1.55 16.78 -13.97
N ARG A 102 1.95 17.70 -14.86
CA ARG A 102 1.21 18.96 -15.12
C ARG A 102 -0.19 18.74 -15.68
N ARG A 103 -0.39 17.73 -16.52
CA ARG A 103 -1.73 17.37 -17.02
C ARG A 103 -2.59 16.78 -15.90
N LYS A 104 -2.03 15.90 -15.07
CA LYS A 104 -2.73 15.31 -13.92
C LYS A 104 -3.13 16.38 -12.91
N GLN A 105 -2.26 17.34 -12.61
CA GLN A 105 -2.54 18.43 -11.69
C GLN A 105 -3.69 19.32 -12.19
N ARG A 106 -3.67 19.75 -13.46
CA ARG A 106 -4.78 20.51 -14.05
C ARG A 106 -6.10 19.77 -14.04
N ALA A 107 -6.09 18.46 -14.30
CA ALA A 107 -7.30 17.64 -14.22
C ALA A 107 -7.88 17.60 -12.81
N TYR A 108 -7.01 17.52 -11.79
CA TYR A 108 -7.41 17.52 -10.39
C TYR A 108 -7.97 18.88 -9.95
N GLU A 109 -7.35 19.98 -10.35
CA GLU A 109 -7.84 21.36 -10.10
C GLU A 109 -9.25 21.56 -10.70
N LEU A 110 -9.46 21.15 -11.95
CA LEU A 110 -10.77 21.24 -12.60
C LEU A 110 -11.84 20.39 -11.87
N GLU A 111 -11.50 19.18 -11.43
CA GLU A 111 -12.41 18.32 -10.66
C GLU A 111 -12.78 18.94 -9.30
N GLN A 112 -11.83 19.62 -8.66
CA GLN A 112 -12.07 20.33 -7.41
C GLN A 112 -13.00 21.53 -7.60
N GLU A 113 -12.79 22.33 -8.64
CA GLU A 113 -13.67 23.47 -8.98
C GLU A 113 -15.11 22.99 -9.24
N LEU A 114 -15.28 21.92 -10.02
CA LEU A 114 -16.59 21.33 -10.29
C LEU A 114 -17.30 20.88 -9.00
N LYS A 115 -16.59 20.18 -8.11
CA LYS A 115 -17.15 19.76 -6.80
C LYS A 115 -17.53 20.95 -5.92
N GLN A 116 -16.77 22.04 -5.97
CA GLN A 116 -17.09 23.25 -5.22
C GLN A 116 -18.35 23.93 -5.77
N MET A 117 -18.51 23.99 -7.10
CA MET A 117 -19.72 24.53 -7.74
C MET A 117 -20.96 23.66 -7.45
N GLU A 118 -20.83 22.34 -7.46
CA GLU A 118 -21.91 21.40 -7.09
C GLU A 118 -22.32 21.55 -5.61
N ASN A 119 -21.34 21.68 -4.70
CA ASN A 119 -21.63 21.90 -3.29
C ASN A 119 -22.29 23.27 -3.04
N ALA A 120 -21.87 24.31 -3.77
CA ALA A 120 -22.46 25.64 -3.67
C ALA A 120 -23.92 25.66 -4.17
N THR A 121 -24.21 25.01 -5.30
CA THR A 121 -25.57 24.89 -5.84
C THR A 121 -26.48 24.03 -4.95
N ALA A 122 -25.99 22.93 -4.39
CA ALA A 122 -26.73 22.10 -3.43
C ALA A 122 -27.06 22.83 -2.12
N SER A 123 -26.18 23.73 -1.65
CA SER A 123 -26.43 24.54 -0.45
C SER A 123 -27.49 25.63 -0.66
N MET A 124 -27.62 26.18 -1.89
CA MET A 124 -28.65 27.15 -2.23
C MET A 124 -30.04 26.50 -2.41
N GLY A 125 -30.10 25.22 -2.82
CA GLY A 125 -31.36 24.46 -2.94
C GLY A 125 -32.03 24.09 -1.61
N LYS A 126 -31.27 24.01 -0.50
CA LYS A 126 -31.80 23.69 0.84
C LYS A 126 -32.36 24.89 1.61
N LYS A 127 -32.25 26.11 1.07
CA LYS A 127 -32.74 27.36 1.69
C LYS A 127 -34.09 27.85 1.13
N LYS A 128 -34.77 27.06 0.31
CA LYS A 128 -36.12 27.34 -0.20
C LYS A 128 -37.13 26.36 0.38
#